data_AF-A0A149V618-F1
#
_entry.id   AF-A0A149V618-F1
#
_cell.length_a   1.000
_cell.length_b   1.000
_cell.length_c   1.000
_cell.angle_alpha   90.00
_cell.angle_beta   90.00
_cell.angle_gamma   90.00
#
_symmetry.space_group_name_H-M   'P 1'
#
loop_
_entity.id
_entity.type
_entity.pdbx_description
1 polymer ?
#
loop_
_entity_poly.entity_id
_entity_poly.type
_entity_poly.pdbx_seq_one_letter_code
_entity_poly.pdbx_strand_id
1 'polypeptide(L)'
;MTDQIEAEHILELSKELLGDIELDRLSADKLLLKATRLARLVGSDEIQTWLTFEVHGYSSSNPVSLKYMGLTGRWIDYKEGKGHWGSLGQHAVSIETAKARIEATSMAGSVSNAGYLNTLSRNHAALSSTIRSLRGGPHF
;
A
#
# COMPACT_ATOMS: atom_id res chain seq x y z
N MET A 1 23.06 38.00 -1.72
CA MET A 1 21.61 38.25 -1.81
C MET A 1 20.91 37.06 -2.48
N THR A 2 21.50 36.46 -3.52
CA THR A 2 21.05 35.20 -4.16
C THR A 2 21.06 34.00 -3.21
N ASP A 3 22.17 33.77 -2.48
CA ASP A 3 22.29 32.64 -1.53
C ASP A 3 21.24 32.67 -0.41
N GLN A 4 20.84 33.86 0.04
CA GLN A 4 19.82 34.04 1.07
C GLN A 4 18.43 33.60 0.56
N ILE A 5 18.10 33.96 -0.68
CA ILE A 5 16.85 33.57 -1.34
C ILE A 5 16.84 32.06 -1.60
N GLU A 6 17.98 31.47 -2.00
CA GLU A 6 18.09 30.02 -2.18
C GLU A 6 17.91 29.24 -0.88
N ALA A 7 18.56 29.69 0.21
CA ALA A 7 18.42 29.07 1.52
C ALA A 7 16.97 29.15 2.04
N GLU A 8 16.28 30.27 1.81
CA GLU A 8 14.87 30.44 2.17
C GLU A 8 13.96 29.48 1.38
N HIS A 9 14.17 29.34 0.07
CA HIS A 9 13.41 28.39 -0.77
C HIS A 9 13.66 26.93 -0.37
N ILE A 10 14.89 26.56 -0.03
CA ILE A 10 15.22 25.20 0.46
C ILE A 10 14.50 24.93 1.77
N LEU A 11 14.52 25.88 2.69
CA LEU A 11 13.85 25.75 3.99
C LEU A 11 12.33 25.63 3.84
N GLU A 12 11.73 26.46 2.99
CA GLU A 12 10.29 26.43 2.71
C GLU A 12 9.86 25.08 2.13
N LEU A 13 10.54 24.61 1.08
CA LEU A 13 10.22 23.33 0.45
C LEU A 13 10.44 22.14 1.40
N SER A 14 11.48 22.20 2.24
CA SER A 14 11.74 21.17 3.25
C SER A 14 10.61 21.07 4.29
N LYS A 15 10.11 22.22 4.76
CA LYS A 15 8.98 22.29 5.70
C LYS A 15 7.69 21.79 5.06
N GLU A 16 7.42 22.19 3.81
CA GLU A 16 6.25 21.73 3.07
C GLU A 16 6.28 20.21 2.88
N LEU A 17 7.42 19.66 2.45
CA LEU A 17 7.60 18.22 2.26
C LEU A 17 7.41 17.44 3.57
N LEU A 18 8.00 17.93 4.67
CA LEU A 18 7.81 17.30 5.98
C LEU A 18 6.35 17.35 6.42
N GLY A 19 5.69 18.50 6.26
CA GLY A 19 4.28 18.65 6.60
C GLY A 19 3.36 17.75 5.76
N ASP A 20 3.69 17.52 4.49
CA ASP A 20 2.94 16.58 3.64
C ASP A 20 3.10 15.13 4.08
N ILE A 21 4.30 14.75 4.57
CA ILE A 21 4.57 13.41 5.10
C ILE A 21 3.85 13.20 6.45
N GLU A 22 3.99 14.14 7.38
CA GLU A 22 3.42 14.03 8.74
C GLU A 22 1.89 13.96 8.73
N LEU A 23 1.26 14.64 7.77
CA LEU A 23 -0.19 14.72 7.66
C LEU A 23 -0.75 13.80 6.57
N ASP A 24 0.08 12.92 5.99
CA ASP A 24 -0.28 11.98 4.91
C ASP A 24 -1.09 12.63 3.78
N ARG A 25 -0.69 13.84 3.37
CA ARG A 25 -1.46 14.69 2.43
C ARG A 25 -1.30 14.28 0.98
N LEU A 26 -0.14 13.70 0.64
CA LEU A 26 0.26 13.42 -0.73
C LEU A 26 0.61 11.94 -0.90
N SER A 27 0.27 11.40 -2.07
CA SER A 27 0.72 10.07 -2.45
C SER A 27 2.24 9.99 -2.60
N ALA A 28 2.78 8.78 -2.48
CA ALA A 28 4.21 8.48 -2.56
C ALA A 28 4.89 9.10 -3.81
N ASP A 29 4.26 9.03 -4.98
CA ASP A 29 4.82 9.60 -6.23
C ASP A 29 4.92 11.13 -6.18
N LYS A 30 3.94 11.81 -5.56
CA LYS A 30 3.96 13.27 -5.41
C LYS A 30 5.04 13.71 -4.41
N LEU A 31 5.20 12.96 -3.31
CA LEU A 31 6.29 13.16 -2.36
C LEU A 31 7.65 12.98 -3.04
N LEU A 32 7.79 11.96 -3.88
CA LEU A 32 9.03 11.68 -4.62
C LEU A 32 9.41 12.81 -5.57
N LEU A 33 8.43 13.42 -6.27
CA LEU A 33 8.66 14.59 -7.12
C LEU A 33 9.12 15.81 -6.31
N LYS A 34 8.49 16.08 -5.15
CA LYS A 34 8.91 17.16 -4.26
C LYS A 34 10.31 16.93 -3.70
N ALA A 35 10.62 15.71 -3.25
CA ALA A 35 11.96 15.32 -2.79
C ALA A 35 13.01 15.49 -3.89
N THR A 36 12.68 15.12 -5.14
CA THR A 36 13.57 15.30 -6.29
C THR A 36 13.86 16.77 -6.56
N ARG A 37 12.85 17.64 -6.46
CA ARG A 37 13.03 19.09 -6.56
C ARG A 37 13.93 19.62 -5.44
N LEU A 38 13.72 19.17 -4.20
CA LEU A 38 14.56 19.57 -3.07
C LEU A 38 16.01 19.13 -3.26
N ALA A 39 16.24 17.88 -3.68
CA ALA A 39 17.57 17.36 -3.94
C ALA A 39 18.34 18.15 -5.01
N ARG A 40 17.63 18.63 -6.04
CA ARG A 40 18.20 19.54 -7.06
C ARG A 40 18.57 20.89 -6.48
N LEU A 41 17.69 21.50 -5.65
CA LEU A 41 17.98 22.80 -5.03
C LEU A 41 19.18 22.75 -4.08
N VAL A 42 19.35 21.63 -3.36
CA VAL A 42 20.49 21.42 -2.46
C VAL A 42 21.76 20.98 -3.22
N GLY A 43 21.66 20.64 -4.50
CA GLY A 43 22.79 20.19 -5.31
C GLY A 43 23.33 18.81 -4.89
N SER A 44 22.49 17.93 -4.35
CA SER A 44 22.91 16.61 -3.90
C SER A 44 22.78 15.56 -5.01
N ASP A 45 23.85 15.35 -5.77
CA ASP A 45 23.86 14.43 -6.91
C ASP A 45 23.57 12.97 -6.51
N GLU A 46 24.08 12.55 -5.34
CA GLU A 46 23.84 11.20 -4.82
C GLU A 46 22.34 10.99 -4.55
N ILE A 47 21.70 11.94 -3.89
CA ILE A 47 20.27 11.87 -3.56
C ILE A 47 19.42 11.94 -4.83
N GLN A 48 19.76 12.81 -5.78
CA GLN A 48 19.09 12.85 -7.08
C GLN A 48 19.19 11.51 -7.82
N THR A 49 20.36 10.89 -7.79
CA THR A 49 20.60 9.57 -8.39
C THR A 49 19.75 8.50 -7.70
N TRP A 50 19.74 8.48 -6.38
CA TRP A 50 18.90 7.57 -5.60
C TRP A 50 17.40 7.74 -5.92
N LEU A 51 16.90 8.98 -5.92
CA LEU A 51 15.49 9.26 -6.22
C LEU A 51 15.11 8.85 -7.65
N THR A 52 16.06 8.84 -8.59
CA THR A 52 15.85 8.30 -9.94
C THR A 52 15.59 6.79 -9.90
N PHE A 53 16.26 6.04 -9.03
CA PHE A 53 15.96 4.61 -8.80
C PHE A 53 14.61 4.40 -8.12
N GLU A 54 14.18 5.32 -7.26
CA GLU A 54 12.82 5.26 -6.69
C GLU A 54 11.73 5.44 -7.75
N VAL A 55 12.01 6.18 -8.84
CA VAL A 55 11.09 6.32 -9.98
C VAL A 55 11.14 5.11 -10.93
N HIS A 56 12.33 4.62 -11.27
CA HIS A 56 12.52 3.66 -12.37
C HIS A 56 12.76 2.22 -11.92
N GLY A 57 13.08 2.02 -10.64
CA GLY A 57 13.59 0.76 -10.10
C GLY A 57 15.09 0.79 -9.87
N TYR A 58 15.54 -0.11 -9.01
CA TYR A 58 16.92 -0.28 -8.58
C TYR A 58 17.71 -1.17 -9.53
N SER A 59 19.03 -0.98 -9.57
CA SER A 59 19.97 -1.73 -10.40
C SER A 59 21.06 -2.37 -9.55
N SER A 60 21.36 -3.65 -9.81
CA SER A 60 22.44 -4.38 -9.13
C SER A 60 23.84 -3.91 -9.52
N SER A 61 23.98 -3.18 -10.63
CA SER A 61 25.28 -2.72 -11.15
C SER A 61 25.70 -1.36 -10.62
N ASN A 62 24.82 -0.63 -9.92
CA ASN A 62 25.10 0.72 -9.45
C ASN A 62 25.33 0.75 -7.92
N PRO A 63 26.48 1.24 -7.44
CA PRO A 63 26.77 1.30 -5.99
C PRO A 63 25.80 2.15 -5.18
N VAL A 64 25.32 3.28 -5.72
CA VAL A 64 24.30 4.13 -5.06
C VAL A 64 23.01 3.34 -4.92
N SER A 65 22.61 2.62 -5.95
CA SER A 65 21.42 1.77 -5.91
C SER A 65 21.52 0.72 -4.79
N LEU A 66 22.61 -0.05 -4.74
CA LEU A 66 22.84 -1.06 -3.70
C LEU A 66 22.88 -0.45 -2.28
N LYS A 67 23.52 0.71 -2.11
CA LYS A 67 23.58 1.45 -0.85
C LYS A 67 22.17 1.78 -0.36
N TYR A 68 21.34 2.39 -1.20
CA TYR A 68 20.01 2.81 -0.79
C TYR A 68 19.01 1.66 -0.68
N MET A 69 19.21 0.52 -1.36
CA MET A 69 18.46 -0.69 -1.04
C MET A 69 18.69 -1.15 0.41
N GLY A 70 19.91 -0.97 0.92
CA GLY A 70 20.25 -1.20 2.33
C GLY A 70 19.56 -0.22 3.26
N LEU A 71 19.75 1.07 3.01
CA LEU A 71 19.25 2.13 3.90
C LEU A 71 17.71 2.17 4.00
N THR A 72 17.01 1.81 2.92
CA THR A 72 15.54 1.83 2.87
C THR A 72 14.90 0.49 3.27
N GLY A 73 15.70 -0.51 3.66
CA GLY A 73 15.18 -1.82 4.08
C GLY A 73 14.57 -2.64 2.93
N ARG A 74 15.00 -2.42 1.69
CA ARG A 74 14.48 -3.13 0.51
C ARG A 74 15.03 -4.54 0.36
N TRP A 75 16.13 -4.88 1.03
CA TRP A 75 16.70 -6.23 1.01
C TRP A 75 15.85 -7.21 1.82
N ILE A 76 15.55 -8.36 1.21
CA ILE A 76 14.94 -9.51 1.90
C ILE A 76 16.05 -10.48 2.30
N ASP A 77 16.94 -10.78 1.35
CA ASP A 77 18.14 -11.57 1.57
C ASP A 77 19.28 -10.98 0.73
N TYR A 78 20.20 -10.31 1.41
CA TYR A 78 21.35 -9.68 0.77
C TYR A 78 22.31 -10.70 0.14
N LYS A 79 22.50 -11.87 0.78
CA LYS A 79 23.45 -12.89 0.30
C LYS A 79 22.97 -13.54 -0.99
N GLU A 80 21.67 -13.76 -1.09
CA GLU A 80 21.02 -14.35 -2.27
C GLU A 80 20.61 -13.31 -3.33
N GLY A 81 20.91 -12.03 -3.12
CA GLY A 81 20.55 -10.95 -4.04
C GLY A 81 19.03 -10.70 -4.16
N LYS A 82 18.24 -11.11 -3.15
CA LYS A 82 16.78 -10.99 -3.16
C LYS A 82 16.35 -9.71 -2.44
N GLY A 83 15.63 -8.85 -3.15
CA GLY A 83 15.12 -7.60 -2.61
C GLY A 83 14.00 -7.02 -3.44
N HIS A 84 13.43 -5.94 -2.93
CA HIS A 84 12.43 -5.13 -3.60
C HIS A 84 13.10 -4.15 -4.57
N TRP A 85 13.39 -4.65 -5.77
CA TRP A 85 14.07 -3.91 -6.85
C TRP A 85 13.17 -2.95 -7.64
N GLY A 86 11.85 -3.08 -7.50
CA GLY A 86 10.88 -2.25 -8.22
C GLY A 86 10.88 -0.80 -7.79
N SER A 87 10.23 0.04 -8.59
CA SER A 87 10.03 1.45 -8.26
C SER A 87 9.04 1.63 -7.09
N LEU A 88 9.07 2.79 -6.44
CA LEU A 88 8.14 3.13 -5.37
C LEU A 88 6.68 3.03 -5.85
N GLY A 89 6.39 3.53 -7.05
CA GLY A 89 5.05 3.46 -7.65
C GLY A 89 4.58 2.03 -7.87
N GLN A 90 5.45 1.12 -8.32
CA GLN A 90 5.10 -0.31 -8.46
C GLN A 90 4.73 -0.93 -7.11
N HIS A 91 5.46 -0.58 -6.04
CA HIS A 91 5.15 -1.05 -4.69
C HIS A 91 3.83 -0.46 -4.17
N ALA A 92 3.58 0.83 -4.38
CA ALA A 92 2.33 1.47 -4.00
C ALA A 92 1.12 0.80 -4.67
N VAL A 93 1.18 0.57 -5.98
CA VAL A 93 0.13 -0.14 -6.74
C VAL A 93 -0.03 -1.57 -6.24
N SER A 94 1.07 -2.27 -5.93
CA SER A 94 1.02 -3.63 -5.39
C SER A 94 0.33 -3.68 -4.03
N ILE A 95 0.61 -2.70 -3.16
CA ILE A 95 -0.03 -2.56 -1.84
C ILE A 95 -1.52 -2.27 -2.01
N GLU A 96 -1.90 -1.34 -2.87
CA GLU A 96 -3.30 -0.99 -3.13
C GLU A 96 -4.08 -2.19 -3.69
N THR A 97 -3.49 -2.91 -4.65
CA THR A 97 -4.07 -4.13 -5.22
C THR A 97 -4.24 -5.21 -4.15
N ALA A 98 -3.25 -5.39 -3.27
CA ALA A 98 -3.34 -6.35 -2.18
C ALA A 98 -4.44 -5.98 -1.17
N LYS A 99 -4.56 -4.70 -0.80
CA LYS A 99 -5.64 -4.19 0.06
C LYS A 99 -7.02 -4.46 -0.56
N ALA A 100 -7.20 -4.11 -1.84
CA ALA A 100 -8.45 -4.35 -2.55
C ALA A 100 -8.81 -5.86 -2.60
N ARG A 101 -7.82 -6.74 -2.77
CA ARG A 101 -8.04 -8.19 -2.71
C ARG A 101 -8.44 -8.69 -1.32
N ILE A 102 -7.83 -8.16 -0.27
CA ILE A 102 -8.16 -8.49 1.12
C ILE A 102 -9.61 -8.07 1.42
N GLU A 103 -10.00 -6.86 1.02
CA GLU A 103 -11.37 -6.37 1.17
C GLU A 103 -12.39 -7.18 0.38
N ALA A 104 -12.10 -7.49 -0.89
CA ALA A 104 -12.98 -8.34 -1.69
C ALA A 104 -13.15 -9.74 -1.06
N THR A 105 -12.07 -10.31 -0.53
CA THR A 105 -12.08 -11.62 0.11
C THR A 105 -12.85 -11.60 1.44
N SER A 106 -12.68 -10.55 2.25
CA SER A 106 -13.38 -10.41 3.53
C SER A 106 -14.89 -10.23 3.31
N MET A 107 -15.29 -9.46 2.29
CA MET A 107 -16.69 -9.36 1.88
C MET A 107 -17.25 -10.69 1.37
N ALA A 108 -16.50 -11.41 0.52
CA ALA A 108 -16.93 -12.71 0.00
C ALA A 108 -17.16 -13.72 1.13
N GLY A 109 -16.27 -13.81 2.13
CA GLY A 109 -16.47 -14.68 3.30
C GLY A 109 -17.71 -14.32 4.11
N SER A 110 -18.02 -13.02 4.24
CA SER A 110 -19.25 -12.54 4.88
C SER A 110 -20.51 -12.89 4.09
N VAL A 111 -20.48 -12.72 2.76
CA VAL A 111 -21.60 -13.07 1.86
C VAL A 111 -21.81 -14.59 1.81
N SER A 112 -20.74 -15.39 1.79
CA SER A 112 -20.83 -16.85 1.89
C SER A 112 -21.47 -17.28 3.21
N ASN A 113 -21.10 -16.63 4.33
CA ASN A 113 -21.71 -16.89 5.63
C ASN A 113 -23.19 -16.47 5.65
N ALA A 114 -23.56 -15.32 5.07
CA ALA A 114 -24.95 -14.87 4.96
C ALA A 114 -25.81 -15.78 4.07
N GLY A 115 -25.23 -16.34 2.98
CA GLY A 115 -25.88 -17.33 2.13
C GLY A 115 -26.11 -18.66 2.86
N TYR A 116 -25.11 -19.12 3.63
CA TYR A 116 -25.20 -20.30 4.47
C TYR A 116 -26.24 -20.15 5.60
N LEU A 117 -26.29 -18.99 6.27
CA LEU A 117 -27.28 -18.69 7.31
C LEU A 117 -28.71 -18.59 6.75
N ASN A 118 -28.89 -18.04 5.54
CA ASN A 118 -30.19 -17.98 4.88
C ASN A 118 -30.72 -19.36 4.49
N THR A 119 -29.84 -20.24 3.99
CA THR A 119 -30.20 -21.61 3.63
C THR A 119 -30.53 -22.45 4.87
N LEU A 120 -29.75 -22.33 5.94
CA LEU A 120 -30.07 -22.93 7.24
C LEU A 120 -31.43 -22.47 7.78
N SER A 121 -31.72 -21.16 7.73
CA SER A 121 -32.98 -20.61 8.23
C SER A 121 -34.20 -21.12 7.44
N ARG A 122 -34.07 -21.24 6.11
CA ARG A 122 -35.13 -21.81 5.26
C ARG A 122 -35.38 -23.28 5.55
N ASN A 123 -34.30 -24.06 5.71
CA ASN A 123 -34.40 -25.48 6.04
C ASN A 123 -35.01 -25.69 7.44
N HIS A 124 -34.63 -24.86 8.41
CA HIS A 124 -35.20 -24.91 9.75
C HIS A 124 -36.71 -24.58 9.75
N ALA A 125 -37.13 -23.57 9.00
CA ALA A 125 -38.54 -23.22 8.84
C ALA A 125 -39.35 -24.36 8.17
N ALA A 126 -38.78 -25.00 7.14
CA ALA A 126 -39.40 -26.14 6.46
C ALA A 126 -39.51 -27.38 7.38
N LEU A 127 -38.46 -27.72 8.13
CA LEU A 127 -38.51 -28.81 9.09
C LEU A 127 -39.53 -28.54 10.21
N SER A 128 -39.59 -27.29 10.69
CA SER A 128 -40.54 -26.89 11.74
C SER A 128 -41.99 -26.96 11.26
N SER A 129 -42.27 -26.65 10.00
CA SER A 129 -43.62 -26.79 9.43
C SER A 129 -43.99 -28.26 9.21
N THR A 130 -43.06 -29.11 8.77
CA THR A 130 -43.27 -30.56 8.67
C THR A 130 -43.52 -31.21 10.04
N ILE A 131 -42.75 -30.83 11.06
CA ILE A 131 -42.97 -31.32 12.44
C ILE A 131 -44.36 -30.88 12.94
N ARG A 132 -44.79 -29.66 12.63
CA ARG A 132 -46.11 -29.16 12.99
C ARG A 132 -47.23 -29.93 12.27
N SER A 133 -47.06 -30.26 10.99
CA SER A 133 -48.05 -31.05 10.24
C SER A 133 -48.11 -32.50 10.72
N LEU A 134 -46.99 -33.07 11.14
CA LEU A 134 -46.93 -34.41 11.74
C LEU A 134 -47.54 -34.44 13.16
N ARG A 135 -47.42 -33.34 13.92
CA ARG A 135 -47.98 -33.21 15.27
C ARG A 135 -49.46 -32.79 15.29
N GLY A 136 -49.99 -32.28 14.18
CA GLY A 136 -51.37 -31.82 14.01
C GLY A 136 -52.26 -32.72 13.14
N GLY A 137 -51.83 -33.94 12.81
CA GLY A 137 -52.67 -34.89 12.09
C GLY A 137 -53.92 -35.26 12.90
N PRO A 138 -55.13 -35.23 12.32
CA PRO A 138 -56.37 -35.52 13.05
C PRO A 138 -56.42 -37.01 13.41
N HIS A 139 -56.29 -37.31 14.69
CA HIS A 139 -56.82 -38.54 15.27
C HIS A 139 -58.22 -38.21 15.81
N PHE A 140 -59.23 -38.74 15.13
CA PHE A 140 -60.67 -38.84 15.49
C PHE A 140 -61.43 -37.55 15.80
#